data_AF-A0A8T3ZQU7-F1
#
_entry.id   AF-A0A8T3ZQU7-F1
#
_cell.length_a   1.000
_cell.length_b   1.000
_cell.length_c   1.000
_cell.angle_alpha   90.00
_cell.angle_beta   90.00
_cell.angle_gamma   90.00
#
_symmetry.space_group_name_H-M   'P 1'
#
loop_
_entity.id
_entity.type
_entity.pdbx_description
1 polymer ?
#
loop_
_entity_poly.entity_id
_entity_poly.type
_entity_poly.pdbx_seq_one_letter_code
_entity_poly.pdbx_strand_id
1 'polypeptide(L)'
;MESLEPLKKSIPIIINAFLANVVDHPKDKKEWKFGYDLDFYHGEATGWLEGQLVGLFSGLYSRQPSEGEMGQIRGLTFAFMPELRATLLETIPTIRKSTLKNTDGQITP
;
A
#
# COMPACT_ATOMS: atom_id res chain seq x y z
N MET A 1 1.41 27.42 5.76
CA MET A 1 0.96 26.08 5.32
C MET A 1 1.91 25.66 4.22
N GLU A 2 2.60 24.55 4.40
CA GLU A 2 3.62 24.11 3.45
C GLU A 2 3.00 23.48 2.19
N SER A 3 3.73 23.51 1.08
CA SER A 3 3.29 22.89 -0.17
C SER A 3 3.41 21.37 -0.11
N LEU A 4 2.35 20.63 -0.46
CA LEU A 4 2.40 19.16 -0.55
C LEU A 4 2.75 18.62 -1.95
N GLU A 5 3.16 19.49 -2.88
CA GLU A 5 3.55 19.05 -4.23
C GLU A 5 4.69 18.01 -4.25
N PRO A 6 5.73 18.09 -3.39
CA PRO A 6 6.76 17.05 -3.33
C PRO A 6 6.19 15.68 -2.91
N LEU A 7 5.22 15.68 -1.98
CA LEU A 7 4.54 14.47 -1.51
C LEU A 7 3.72 13.86 -2.64
N LYS A 8 2.92 14.66 -3.33
CA LYS A 8 2.08 14.22 -4.44
C LYS A 8 2.89 13.53 -5.54
N LYS A 9 4.05 14.07 -5.89
CA LYS A 9 4.98 13.47 -6.87
C LYS A 9 5.56 12.13 -6.42
N SER A 10 5.57 11.86 -5.11
CA SER A 10 6.12 10.62 -4.53
C SER A 10 5.09 9.48 -4.47
N ILE A 11 3.79 9.78 -4.60
CA ILE A 11 2.70 8.79 -4.48
C ILE A 11 2.89 7.61 -5.44
N PRO A 12 3.15 7.79 -6.76
CA PRO A 12 3.33 6.66 -7.66
C PRO A 12 4.50 5.75 -7.27
N ILE A 13 5.58 6.33 -6.75
CA ILE A 13 6.79 5.59 -6.33
C ILE A 13 6.47 4.73 -5.10
N ILE A 14 5.83 5.31 -4.10
CA ILE A 14 5.44 4.62 -2.86
C ILE A 14 4.53 3.42 -3.17
N ILE A 15 3.59 3.60 -4.10
CA ILE A 15 2.60 2.58 -4.44
C ILE A 15 3.21 1.45 -5.24
N ASN A 16 4.08 1.77 -6.21
CA ASN A 16 4.82 0.73 -6.93
C ASN A 16 5.69 -0.09 -5.98
N ALA A 17 6.33 0.56 -4.99
CA ALA A 17 7.09 -0.15 -3.96
C ALA A 17 6.22 -1.06 -3.08
N PHE A 18 5.02 -0.59 -2.69
CA PHE A 18 4.05 -1.41 -1.97
C PHE A 18 3.61 -2.63 -2.79
N LEU A 19 3.21 -2.43 -4.05
CA LEU A 19 2.74 -3.50 -4.92
C LEU A 19 3.82 -4.55 -5.18
N ALA A 20 5.06 -4.12 -5.42
CA ALA A 20 6.20 -5.03 -5.56
C ALA A 20 6.39 -5.88 -4.30
N ASN A 21 6.36 -5.26 -3.11
CA ASN A 21 6.50 -5.98 -1.85
C ASN A 21 5.39 -7.02 -1.66
N VAL A 22 4.13 -6.68 -1.96
CA VAL A 22 3.01 -7.64 -1.83
C VAL A 22 3.14 -8.81 -2.81
N VAL A 23 3.66 -8.57 -4.02
CA VAL A 23 3.89 -9.63 -5.03
C VAL A 23 5.01 -10.57 -4.61
N ASP A 24 6.12 -10.02 -4.11
CA ASP A 24 7.31 -10.77 -3.73
C ASP A 24 7.15 -11.51 -2.39
N HIS A 25 6.43 -10.89 -1.45
CA HIS A 25 6.18 -11.42 -0.10
C HIS A 25 4.68 -11.51 0.18
N PRO A 26 3.95 -12.36 -0.56
CA PRO A 26 2.52 -12.49 -0.38
C PRO A 26 2.24 -13.06 1.02
N LYS A 27 1.35 -12.42 1.79
CA LYS A 27 1.03 -12.85 3.15
C LYS A 27 0.34 -14.22 3.14
N ASP A 28 0.65 -15.02 4.16
CA ASP A 28 0.23 -16.41 4.23
C ASP A 28 -1.30 -16.52 4.41
N LYS A 29 -1.94 -17.35 3.57
CA LYS A 29 -3.41 -17.43 3.43
C LYS A 29 -4.09 -18.05 4.65
N LYS A 30 -3.35 -18.72 5.52
CA LYS A 30 -3.92 -19.43 6.68
C LYS A 30 -4.56 -18.51 7.71
N GLU A 31 -4.16 -17.24 7.74
CA GLU A 31 -4.71 -16.25 8.69
C GLU A 31 -5.95 -15.51 8.17
N TRP A 32 -6.17 -15.48 6.85
CA TRP A 32 -7.14 -14.57 6.24
C TRP A 32 -8.15 -15.34 5.39
N LYS A 33 -9.43 -15.30 5.82
CA LYS A 33 -10.51 -16.01 5.13
C LYS A 33 -10.60 -15.53 3.68
N PHE A 34 -10.50 -16.50 2.76
CA PHE A 34 -10.66 -16.33 1.32
C PHE A 34 -11.88 -15.44 1.02
N GLY A 35 -11.66 -14.27 0.40
CA GLY A 35 -12.72 -13.32 0.06
C GLY A 35 -12.50 -11.87 0.52
N TYR A 36 -11.60 -11.65 1.48
CA TYR A 36 -11.30 -10.30 2.01
C TYR A 36 -9.95 -9.74 1.55
N ASP A 37 -9.22 -10.41 0.65
CA ASP A 37 -7.88 -10.01 0.21
C ASP A 37 -7.84 -8.58 -0.32
N LEU A 38 -8.86 -8.18 -1.09
CA LEU A 38 -8.93 -6.83 -1.66
C LEU A 38 -9.04 -5.78 -0.57
N ASP A 39 -9.96 -5.94 0.37
CA ASP A 39 -10.18 -4.97 1.45
C ASP A 39 -8.97 -4.93 2.39
N PHE A 40 -8.34 -6.08 2.63
CA PHE A 40 -7.11 -6.17 3.41
C PHE A 40 -5.96 -5.41 2.77
N TYR A 41 -5.59 -5.75 1.52
CA TYR A 41 -4.48 -5.10 0.83
C TYR A 41 -4.76 -3.63 0.55
N HIS A 42 -6.03 -3.27 0.33
CA HIS A 42 -6.45 -1.88 0.23
C HIS A 42 -6.18 -1.13 1.53
N GLY A 43 -6.63 -1.65 2.68
CA GLY A 43 -6.39 -1.03 3.98
C GLY A 43 -4.90 -0.92 4.34
N GLU A 44 -4.12 -1.97 4.04
CA GLU A 44 -2.68 -1.96 4.25
C GLU A 44 -1.98 -0.89 3.39
N ALA A 45 -2.34 -0.82 2.11
CA ALA A 45 -1.81 0.19 1.20
C ALA A 45 -2.20 1.62 1.61
N THR A 46 -3.42 1.83 2.13
CA THR A 46 -3.84 3.12 2.69
C THR A 46 -2.93 3.54 3.84
N GLY A 47 -2.73 2.65 4.82
CA GLY A 47 -1.89 2.93 5.99
C GLY A 47 -0.41 3.13 5.62
N TRP A 48 0.10 2.31 4.69
CA TRP A 48 1.45 2.46 4.17
C TRP A 48 1.64 3.82 3.51
N LEU A 49 0.73 4.22 2.61
CA LEU A 49 0.83 5.48 1.89
C LEU A 49 0.79 6.68 2.85
N GLU A 50 -0.18 6.74 3.77
CA GLU A 50 -0.27 7.83 4.75
C GLU A 50 1.02 7.92 5.59
N GLY A 51 1.52 6.78 6.10
CA GLY A 51 2.75 6.74 6.89
C GLY A 51 3.99 7.22 6.13
N GLN A 52 4.15 6.81 4.87
CA GLN A 52 5.26 7.28 4.02
C GLN A 52 5.16 8.78 3.72
N LEU A 53 3.96 9.29 3.45
CA LEU A 53 3.74 10.72 3.21
C LEU A 53 4.03 11.57 4.45
N VAL A 54 3.64 11.10 5.64
CA VAL A 54 3.99 11.75 6.92
C VAL A 54 5.50 11.72 7.17
N GLY A 55 6.16 10.60 6.88
CA GLY A 55 7.61 10.47 6.99
C GLY A 55 8.36 11.43 6.05
N LEU A 56 7.93 11.50 4.78
CA LEU A 56 8.48 12.43 3.79
C LEU A 56 8.25 13.89 4.19
N PHE A 57 7.05 14.24 4.65
CA PHE A 57 6.77 15.57 5.18
C PHE A 57 7.74 15.93 6.31
N SER A 58 7.89 15.01 7.27
CA SER A 58 8.73 15.22 8.44
C SER A 58 10.19 15.40 8.07
N GLY A 59 10.68 14.66 7.06
CA GLY A 59 12.03 14.82 6.53
C GLY A 59 12.23 16.14 5.78
N LEU A 60 11.27 16.55 4.95
CA LEU A 60 11.36 17.77 4.15
C LEU A 60 11.32 19.05 5.01
N TYR A 61 10.45 19.08 6.01
CA TYR A 61 10.19 20.27 6.82
C TYR A 61 10.79 20.21 8.21
N SER A 62 11.48 19.12 8.56
CA SER A 62 12.10 18.88 9.87
C SER A 62 11.12 19.05 11.05
N ARG A 63 9.83 18.73 10.84
CA ARG A 63 8.77 18.80 11.85
C ARG A 63 7.61 17.87 11.50
N GLN A 64 6.80 17.52 12.50
CA GLN A 64 5.54 16.82 12.25
C GLN A 64 4.54 17.71 11.48
N PRO A 65 3.65 17.11 10.67
CA PRO A 65 2.57 17.85 10.04
C PRO A 65 1.62 18.41 11.11
N SER A 66 1.14 19.63 10.90
CA SER A 66 0.03 20.18 11.68
C SER A 66 -1.27 19.44 11.35
N GLU A 67 -2.33 19.65 12.15
CA GLU A 67 -3.64 19.01 11.89
C GLU A 67 -4.20 19.34 10.49
N GLY A 68 -4.04 20.58 10.03
CA GLY A 68 -4.46 20.99 8.69
C GLY A 68 -3.65 20.31 7.58
N GLU A 69 -2.35 20.09 7.80
CA GLU A 69 -1.48 19.38 6.84
C GLU A 69 -1.75 17.87 6.86
N MET A 70 -2.02 17.30 8.04
CA MET A 70 -2.50 15.91 8.17
C MET A 70 -3.81 15.70 7.40
N GLY A 71 -4.75 16.65 7.48
CA GLY A 71 -5.98 16.61 6.70
C GLY A 71 -5.72 16.55 5.19
N GLN A 72 -4.72 17.30 4.71
CA GLN A 72 -4.35 17.28 3.31
C GLN A 72 -3.60 16.01 2.90
N ILE A 73 -2.71 15.48 3.75
CA ILE A 73 -2.03 14.19 3.52
C ILE A 73 -3.07 13.06 3.40
N ARG A 74 -4.07 13.05 4.28
CA ARG A 74 -5.21 12.12 4.17
C ARG A 74 -6.00 12.35 2.89
N GLY A 75 -6.26 13.60 2.52
CA GLY A 75 -6.89 13.94 1.25
C GLY A 75 -6.14 13.38 0.04
N LEU A 76 -4.81 13.51 0.01
CA LEU A 76 -3.96 12.93 -1.03
C LEU A 76 -4.03 11.40 -1.04
N THR A 77 -4.02 10.79 0.14
CA THR A 77 -4.15 9.33 0.31
C THR A 77 -5.48 8.86 -0.28
N PHE A 78 -6.60 9.46 0.14
CA PHE A 78 -7.94 9.10 -0.34
C PHE A 78 -8.13 9.36 -1.84
N ALA A 79 -7.54 10.42 -2.39
CA ALA A 79 -7.63 10.73 -3.81
C ALA A 79 -7.03 9.62 -4.70
N PHE A 80 -6.06 8.86 -4.19
CA PHE A 80 -5.43 7.78 -4.93
C PHE A 80 -6.10 6.41 -4.74
N MET A 81 -6.93 6.23 -3.71
CA MET A 81 -7.55 4.94 -3.39
C MET A 81 -8.32 4.27 -4.54
N PRO A 82 -9.07 5.00 -5.40
CA PRO A 82 -9.74 4.39 -6.54
C PRO A 82 -8.78 3.70 -7.51
N GLU A 83 -7.64 4.34 -7.82
CA GLU A 83 -6.62 3.81 -8.73
C GLU A 83 -5.94 2.58 -8.11
N LEU A 84 -5.49 2.71 -6.86
CA LEU A 84 -4.91 1.61 -6.10
C LEU A 84 -5.83 0.39 -6.04
N ARG A 85 -7.14 0.60 -5.78
CA ARG A 85 -8.11 -0.49 -5.72
C ARG A 85 -8.23 -1.21 -7.07
N ALA A 86 -8.22 -0.47 -8.18
CA ALA A 86 -8.23 -1.05 -9.52
C ALA A 86 -6.96 -1.88 -9.77
N THR A 87 -5.78 -1.35 -9.44
CA THR A 87 -4.51 -2.08 -9.58
C THR A 87 -4.46 -3.34 -8.71
N LEU A 88 -4.96 -3.27 -7.47
CA LEU A 88 -5.03 -4.43 -6.58
C LEU A 88 -5.95 -5.52 -7.14
N LEU A 89 -7.09 -5.15 -7.73
CA LEU A 89 -7.99 -6.12 -8.39
C LEU A 89 -7.28 -6.91 -9.50
N GLU A 90 -6.42 -6.25 -10.27
CA GLU A 90 -5.61 -6.88 -11.33
C GLU A 90 -4.43 -7.69 -10.78
N THR A 91 -3.86 -7.27 -9.64
CA THR A 91 -2.65 -7.86 -9.06
C THR A 91 -2.95 -9.07 -8.16
N ILE A 92 -4.07 -9.08 -7.44
CA ILE A 92 -4.49 -10.16 -6.53
C ILE A 92 -4.49 -11.55 -7.20
N PRO A 93 -4.98 -11.74 -8.43
CA PRO A 93 -4.87 -13.02 -9.13
C PRO A 93 -3.42 -13.52 -9.28
N THR A 94 -2.47 -12.61 -9.53
CA THR A 94 -1.03 -12.94 -9.63
C THR A 94 -0.46 -13.33 -8.26
N ILE A 95 -0.76 -12.55 -7.22
CA ILE A 95 -0.43 -12.84 -5.82
C ILE A 95 -0.97 -14.22 -5.41
N ARG A 96 -2.18 -14.57 -5.84
CA ARG A 96 -2.81 -15.87 -5.55
C ARG A 96 -2.09 -17.04 -6.23
N LYS A 97 -1.61 -16.85 -7.47
CA LYS A 97 -0.87 -17.88 -8.21
C LYS A 97 0.53 -18.13 -7.63
N SER A 98 1.22 -17.08 -7.17
CA SER A 98 2.55 -17.24 -6.54
C SER A 98 2.48 -17.98 -5.21
N THR A 99 1.48 -17.67 -4.37
CA THR A 99 1.27 -18.38 -3.09
C THR A 99 0.96 -19.86 -3.25
N LEU A 100 0.14 -20.24 -4.23
CA LEU A 100 -0.21 -21.66 -4.48
C LEU A 100 1.02 -22.48 -4.88
N LYS A 101 1.88 -21.96 -5.76
CA LYS A 101 3.13 -22.63 -6.16
C LYS A 101 4.08 -22.88 -4.99
N ASN A 102 4.14 -21.95 -4.04
CA ASN A 102 4.97 -22.10 -2.84
C ASN A 102 4.40 -23.12 -1.85
N THR A 103 3.09 -23.39 -1.88
CA THR A 103 2.46 -24.40 -1.02
C THR A 103 2.65 -25.81 -1.57
N ASP A 104 2.54 -25.99 -2.89
CA ASP A 104 2.71 -27.29 -3.56
C ASP A 104 4.17 -27.79 -3.54
N GLY A 105 5.15 -26.87 -3.48
CA GLY A 105 6.57 -27.19 -3.39
C GLY A 105 7.05 -27.67 -2.01
N GLN A 106 6.22 -27.59 -0.97
CA GLN A 106 6.56 -28.04 0.39
C GLN A 106 6.02 -29.44 0.73
N ILE A 107 5.38 -30.14 -0.21
CA ILE A 107 5.04 -31.55 -0.03
C ILE A 107 6.19 -32.40 -0.57
N THR A 108 7.24 -32.57 0.23
CA THR A 108 8.17 -33.69 0.05
C THR A 108 7.84 -34.74 1.12
N PRO A 109 7.57 -36.01 0.75
CA PRO A 109 7.24 -37.07 1.70
C PRO A 109 8.39 -37.43 2.63
#